data_AF-A0A842CID8-F1
#
_entry.id   AF-A0A842CID8-F1
#
_cell.length_a   1.000
_cell.length_b   1.000
_cell.length_c   1.000
_cell.angle_alpha   90.00
_cell.angle_beta   90.00
_cell.angle_gamma   90.00
#
_symmetry.space_group_name_H-M   'P 1'
#
loop_
_entity.id
_entity.type
_entity.pdbx_description
1 polymer ?
#
loop_
_entity_poly.entity_id
_entity_poly.type
_entity_poly.pdbx_seq_one_letter_code
_entity_poly.pdbx_strand_id
1 'polypeptide(L)'
;MRRNAFTLPFTIFIAFITILIVTGSASIFKTQIQYEKMIQNYYLASTKLNLALLEAKETAKLSQQLEINYNDADISCQATNSNLSEFNCKIILQNGYTLTKTTNP
;
A
#
# COMPACT_ATOMS: atom_id res chain seq x y z
N MET A 1 45.79 40.00 -14.55
CA MET A 1 44.63 39.18 -14.96
C MET A 1 43.35 39.91 -14.57
N ARG A 2 42.43 40.20 -15.50
CA ARG A 2 41.15 40.85 -15.17
C ARG A 2 40.32 39.89 -14.30
N ARG A 3 39.88 40.35 -13.12
CA ARG A 3 38.93 39.63 -12.28
C ARG A 3 37.61 39.51 -13.05
N ASN A 4 37.29 38.31 -13.54
CA ASN A 4 35.98 38.02 -14.10
C ASN A 4 34.95 37.99 -12.95
N ALA A 5 34.30 39.13 -12.70
CA ALA A 5 33.25 39.25 -11.69
C ALA A 5 32.01 38.39 -11.99
N PHE A 6 31.92 37.83 -13.19
CA PHE A 6 30.80 37.02 -13.67
C PHE A 6 30.91 35.52 -13.34
N THR A 7 32.12 35.04 -13.00
CA THR A 7 32.34 33.60 -12.80
C THR A 7 31.70 33.10 -11.51
N LEU A 8 31.76 33.88 -10.43
CA LEU A 8 31.19 33.54 -9.13
C LEU A 8 29.65 33.51 -9.09
N PRO A 9 28.91 34.50 -9.63
CA PRO A 9 27.45 34.39 -9.72
C PRO A 9 27.02 33.24 -10.65
N PHE A 10 27.77 32.98 -11.73
CA PHE A 10 27.49 31.86 -12.63
C PHE A 10 27.69 30.49 -11.99
N THR A 11 28.76 30.30 -11.21
CA THR A 11 28.97 29.04 -10.47
C THR A 11 27.92 28.81 -9.39
N ILE A 12 27.52 29.86 -8.67
CA ILE A 12 26.43 29.80 -7.69
C ILE A 12 25.10 29.44 -8.37
N PHE A 13 24.81 30.03 -9.54
CA PHE A 13 23.61 29.69 -10.30
C PHE A 13 23.59 28.21 -10.72
N ILE A 14 24.69 27.69 -11.26
CA ILE A 14 24.80 26.27 -11.61
C ILE A 14 24.66 25.38 -10.36
N ALA A 15 25.27 25.77 -9.24
CA ALA A 15 25.15 25.04 -7.98
C ALA A 15 23.68 24.96 -7.52
N PHE A 16 22.93 26.06 -7.59
CA PHE A 16 21.50 26.03 -7.23
C PHE A 16 20.66 25.17 -8.17
N ILE A 17 20.88 25.27 -9.48
CA ILE A 17 20.16 24.44 -10.46
C ILE A 17 20.44 22.96 -10.23
N THR A 18 21.70 22.58 -10.00
CA THR A 18 22.06 21.18 -9.72
C THR A 18 21.44 20.67 -8.42
N ILE A 19 21.44 21.48 -7.35
CA ILE A 19 20.76 21.13 -6.09
C ILE A 19 19.25 20.93 -6.32
N LEU A 20 18.60 21.82 -7.08
CA LEU A 20 17.17 21.70 -7.40
C LEU A 20 16.86 20.42 -8.18
N ILE A 21 17.68 20.07 -9.17
CA ILE A 21 17.49 18.85 -9.97
C ILE A 21 17.66 17.60 -9.10
N VAL A 22 18.71 17.53 -8.28
CA VAL A 22 18.98 16.37 -7.42
C VAL A 22 17.88 16.20 -6.35
N THR A 23 17.46 17.29 -5.71
CA THR A 23 16.39 17.23 -4.71
C THR A 23 15.03 16.90 -5.32
N GLY A 24 14.71 17.48 -6.49
CA GLY A 24 13.48 17.18 -7.22
C GLY A 24 13.40 15.71 -7.66
N SER A 25 14.46 15.18 -8.25
CA SER A 25 14.52 13.77 -8.68
C SER A 25 14.42 12.80 -7.49
N ALA A 26 15.13 13.06 -6.39
CA ALA A 26 15.03 12.23 -5.19
C ALA A 26 13.61 12.23 -4.59
N SER A 27 12.93 13.38 -4.60
CA SER A 27 11.54 13.49 -4.13
C SER A 27 10.58 12.65 -4.99
N ILE A 28 10.69 12.73 -6.32
CA ILE A 28 9.84 11.97 -7.24
C ILE A 28 10.09 10.46 -7.09
N PHE A 29 11.35 10.05 -6.94
CA PHE A 29 11.68 8.64 -6.76
C PHE A 29 11.12 8.09 -5.44
N LYS A 30 11.22 8.87 -4.35
CA LYS A 30 10.65 8.49 -3.05
C LYS A 30 9.14 8.32 -3.12
N THR A 31 8.42 9.21 -3.81
CA THR A 31 6.97 9.08 -3.96
C THR A 31 6.60 7.86 -4.81
N GLN A 32 7.30 7.59 -5.90
CA GLN A 32 7.08 6.39 -6.73
C GLN A 32 7.20 5.11 -5.90
N ILE A 33 8.27 4.96 -5.10
CA ILE A 33 8.44 3.80 -4.22
C ILE A 33 7.31 3.67 -3.21
N GLN A 34 6.84 4.79 -2.64
CA GLN A 34 5.72 4.76 -1.69
C GLN A 34 4.43 4.28 -2.34
N TYR A 35 4.13 4.72 -3.57
CA TYR A 35 2.98 4.25 -4.34
C TYR A 35 3.10 2.76 -4.68
N GLU A 36 4.27 2.30 -5.15
CA GLU A 36 4.49 0.89 -5.44
C GLU A 36 4.27 0.01 -4.21
N LYS A 37 4.80 0.41 -3.04
CA LYS A 37 4.57 -0.31 -1.78
C LYS A 37 3.10 -0.33 -1.37
N MET A 38 2.39 0.79 -1.54
CA MET A 38 0.96 0.84 -1.24
C MET A 38 0.17 -0.11 -2.13
N ILE A 39 0.48 -0.15 -3.43
CA ILE A 39 -0.14 -1.04 -4.40
C ILE A 39 0.18 -2.50 -4.08
N GLN A 40 1.43 -2.83 -3.78
CA GLN A 40 1.84 -4.17 -3.37
C GLN A 40 1.10 -4.63 -2.10
N ASN A 41 0.99 -3.75 -1.09
CA ASN A 41 0.24 -4.05 0.12
C ASN A 41 -1.25 -4.28 -0.14
N TYR A 42 -1.86 -3.47 -1.01
CA TYR A 42 -3.25 -3.65 -1.42
C TYR A 42 -3.47 -5.02 -2.08
N TYR A 43 -2.63 -5.39 -3.05
CA TYR A 43 -2.75 -6.70 -3.72
C TYR A 43 -2.45 -7.87 -2.80
N LEU A 44 -1.47 -7.73 -1.91
CA LEU A 44 -1.16 -8.75 -0.90
C LEU A 44 -2.34 -8.95 0.05
N ALA A 45 -2.90 -7.86 0.58
CA ALA A 45 -4.06 -7.90 1.46
C ALA A 45 -5.29 -8.50 0.75
N SER A 46 -5.60 -8.05 -0.45
CA SER A 46 -6.74 -8.57 -1.21
C SER A 46 -6.58 -10.05 -1.56
N THR A 47 -5.36 -10.50 -1.90
CA THR A 47 -5.11 -11.91 -2.23
C THR A 47 -5.22 -12.78 -0.98
N LYS A 48 -4.60 -12.38 0.13
CA LYS A 48 -4.71 -13.12 1.41
C LYS A 48 -6.16 -13.22 1.88
N LEU A 49 -6.92 -12.12 1.77
CA LEU A 49 -8.34 -12.11 2.11
C LEU A 49 -9.13 -13.12 1.27
N ASN A 50 -8.96 -13.09 -0.05
CA ASN A 50 -9.67 -13.99 -0.96
C ASN A 50 -9.32 -15.46 -0.68
N LEU A 51 -8.03 -15.77 -0.46
CA LEU A 51 -7.59 -17.13 -0.15
C LEU A 51 -8.17 -17.64 1.18
N ALA A 52 -8.14 -16.80 2.21
CA ALA A 52 -8.72 -17.14 3.51
C ALA A 52 -10.23 -17.40 3.44
N LEU A 53 -10.96 -16.60 2.65
CA LEU A 53 -12.40 -16.79 2.44
C LEU A 53 -12.71 -18.06 1.65
N LEU A 54 -11.92 -18.37 0.62
CA LEU A 54 -12.03 -19.63 -0.11
C LEU A 54 -11.80 -20.84 0.80
N GLU A 55 -10.75 -20.80 1.63
CA GLU A 55 -10.48 -21.86 2.61
C GLU A 55 -11.61 -21.99 3.64
N ALA A 56 -12.14 -20.88 4.15
CA ALA A 56 -13.27 -20.88 5.08
C ALA A 56 -14.53 -21.51 4.45
N LYS A 57 -14.74 -21.30 3.14
CA LYS A 57 -15.85 -21.90 2.38
C LYS A 57 -15.66 -23.38 2.16
N GLU A 58 -14.47 -23.81 1.75
CA GLU A 58 -14.14 -25.23 1.56
C GLU A 58 -14.22 -26.02 2.86
N THR A 59 -13.84 -25.39 3.98
CA THR A 59 -13.88 -26.02 5.32
C THR A 59 -15.23 -25.86 6.04
N ALA A 60 -16.25 -25.32 5.37
CA ALA A 60 -17.59 -25.04 5.93
C ALA A 60 -17.59 -24.20 7.23
N LYS A 61 -16.58 -23.35 7.41
CA LYS A 61 -16.44 -22.43 8.54
C LYS A 61 -17.10 -21.07 8.30
N LEU A 62 -17.86 -20.91 7.21
CA LEU A 62 -18.55 -19.66 6.93
C LEU A 62 -19.66 -19.41 7.96
N SER A 63 -19.49 -18.37 8.76
CA SER A 63 -20.44 -17.88 9.75
C SER A 63 -20.72 -16.39 9.54
N GLN A 64 -21.79 -15.86 10.14
CA GLN A 64 -22.14 -14.43 10.02
C GLN A 64 -21.01 -13.49 10.48
N GLN A 65 -20.17 -13.94 11.39
CA GLN A 65 -18.94 -13.30 11.80
C GLN A 65 -17.81 -14.30 11.64
N LEU A 66 -16.72 -13.90 11.00
CA LEU A 66 -15.58 -14.74 10.70
C LEU A 66 -14.31 -14.00 11.09
N GLU A 67 -13.57 -14.57 12.04
CA GLU A 67 -12.25 -14.09 12.44
C GLU A 67 -11.24 -15.17 12.14
N ILE A 68 -10.28 -14.86 11.27
CA ILE A 68 -9.24 -15.79 10.83
C ILE A 68 -7.91 -15.07 10.89
N ASN A 69 -6.90 -15.70 11.48
CA ASN A 69 -5.51 -15.34 11.23
C ASN A 69 -5.00 -16.21 10.07
N TYR A 70 -4.68 -15.59 8.94
CA TYR A 70 -4.22 -16.29 7.74
C TYR A 70 -2.85 -15.78 7.32
N ASN A 71 -1.81 -16.63 7.45
CA ASN A 71 -0.42 -16.30 7.11
C ASN A 71 -0.01 -14.93 7.67
N ASP A 72 -0.18 -14.75 8.98
CA ASP A 72 0.12 -13.52 9.72
C ASP A 72 -0.67 -12.28 9.29
N ALA A 73 -1.85 -12.46 8.68
CA ALA A 73 -2.81 -11.38 8.48
C ALA A 73 -4.06 -11.66 9.31
N ASP A 74 -4.47 -10.68 10.10
CA ASP A 74 -5.71 -10.76 10.86
C ASP A 74 -6.86 -10.33 9.97
N ILE A 75 -7.83 -11.21 9.78
CA ILE A 75 -8.99 -11.01 8.92
C ILE A 75 -10.24 -11.09 9.80
N SER A 76 -11.03 -10.03 9.80
CA SER A 76 -12.34 -9.95 10.44
C SER A 76 -13.39 -9.65 9.38
N CYS A 77 -14.34 -10.55 9.19
CA CYS A 77 -15.42 -10.42 8.21
C CYS A 77 -16.79 -10.50 8.89
N GLN A 78 -17.72 -9.70 8.41
CA GLN A 78 -19.12 -9.74 8.83
C GLN A 78 -20.01 -9.89 7.60
N ALA A 79 -20.90 -10.88 7.60
CA ALA A 79 -21.87 -11.08 6.53
C ALA A 79 -22.82 -9.89 6.45
N THR A 80 -23.08 -9.40 5.23
CA THR A 80 -24.06 -8.32 4.99
C THR A 80 -25.49 -8.86 4.89
N ASN A 81 -25.65 -10.18 4.67
CA ASN A 81 -26.94 -10.83 4.50
C ASN A 81 -26.96 -12.22 5.15
N SER A 82 -28.14 -12.67 5.55
CA SER A 82 -28.43 -13.98 6.14
C SER A 82 -28.06 -15.16 5.24
N ASN A 83 -27.99 -14.92 3.91
CA ASN A 83 -27.62 -15.93 2.92
C ASN A 83 -26.10 -16.15 2.82
N LEU A 84 -25.29 -15.45 3.63
CA LEU A 84 -23.82 -15.54 3.62
C LEU A 84 -23.21 -15.36 2.21
N SER A 85 -23.86 -14.54 1.38
CA SER A 85 -23.46 -14.32 -0.02
C SER A 85 -22.42 -13.23 -0.16
N GLU A 86 -22.36 -12.32 0.79
CA GLU A 86 -21.52 -11.13 0.76
C GLU A 86 -21.05 -10.80 2.18
N PHE A 87 -19.77 -10.42 2.30
CA PHE A 87 -19.08 -10.15 3.54
C PHE A 87 -18.36 -8.82 3.46
N ASN A 88 -18.55 -7.98 4.47
CA ASN A 88 -17.69 -6.83 4.71
C ASN A 88 -16.49 -7.29 5.53
N CYS A 89 -15.33 -7.29 4.90
CA CYS A 89 -14.10 -7.82 5.48
C CYS A 89 -13.07 -6.72 5.70
N LYS A 90 -12.44 -6.75 6.87
CA LYS A 90 -11.26 -5.95 7.20
C LYS A 90 -10.09 -6.91 7.38
N ILE A 91 -9.00 -6.65 6.65
CA ILE A 91 -7.73 -7.36 6.80
C ILE A 91 -6.65 -6.40 7.27
N ILE A 92 -5.85 -6.86 8.24
CA ILE A 92 -4.70 -6.15 8.78
C ILE A 92 -3.45 -7.01 8.51
N LEU A 93 -2.52 -6.46 7.74
CA LEU A 93 -1.23 -7.08 7.48
C LEU A 93 -0.25 -6.81 8.64
N GLN A 94 0.77 -7.65 8.82
CA GLN A 94 1.84 -7.45 9.83
C GLN A 94 2.50 -6.06 9.79
N ASN A 95 2.58 -5.45 8.60
CA ASN A 95 3.15 -4.13 8.42
C ASN A 95 2.20 -2.97 8.81
N GLY A 96 1.04 -3.28 9.40
CA GLY A 96 0.01 -2.33 9.83
C GLY A 96 -0.91 -1.85 8.72
N TYR A 97 -0.71 -2.28 7.47
CA TYR A 97 -1.61 -1.92 6.38
C TYR A 97 -2.98 -2.55 6.60
N THR A 98 -4.02 -1.72 6.50
CA THR A 98 -5.42 -2.13 6.67
C THR A 98 -6.17 -1.96 5.37
N LEU A 99 -6.92 -2.98 4.98
CA LEU A 99 -7.83 -2.93 3.84
C LEU A 99 -9.23 -3.37 4.32
N THR A 100 -10.24 -2.55 4.03
CA THR A 100 -11.64 -2.90 4.21
C THR A 100 -12.27 -3.07 2.84
N LYS A 101 -12.93 -4.20 2.59
CA LYS A 101 -13.53 -4.52 1.31
C LYS A 101 -14.74 -5.43 1.49
N THR A 102 -15.81 -5.10 0.78
CA THR A 102 -16.95 -6.01 0.60
C THR A 102 -16.61 -7.03 -0.49
N THR A 103 -16.74 -8.31 -0.16
CA THR A 103 -16.39 -9.40 -1.06
C THR A 103 -17.31 -10.59 -0.86
N ASN A 104 -17.39 -11.43 -1.89
CA ASN A 104 -18.16 -12.66 -1.87
C ASN A 104 -17.18 -13.84 -1.72
N PRO A 105 -17.57 -14.89 -0.99
CA PRO A 105 -16.76 -16.09 -0.77
C PRO A 105 -16.78 -17.06 -1.96
#